data_AF-A0A4Y7K519-F1
#
_entry.id   AF-A0A4Y7K519-F1
#
_cell.length_a   1.000
_cell.length_b   1.000
_cell.length_c   1.000
_cell.angle_alpha   90.00
_cell.angle_beta   90.00
_cell.angle_gamma   90.00
#
_symmetry.space_group_name_H-M   'P 1'
#
loop_
_entity.id
_entity.type
_entity.pdbx_description
1 polymer ?
#
loop_
_entity_poly.entity_id
_entity_poly.type
_entity_poly.pdbx_seq_one_letter_code
_entity_poly.pdbx_strand_id
1 'polypeptide(L)'
;MESKGFVKLVSELCTLCGVDGCVIVCGPYGDLKPEIWPTDQPEMQHVLMKFNSMSLEERNKKTTNHRSFLNKQITKLDEKSRKQEFKNRNEVLGRIVREALNGKCSPVNRSDLADLRMLIA
;
A
#
# COMPACT_ATOMS: atom_id res chain seq x y z
N MET A 1 -15.01 -6.77 18.13
CA MET A 1 -13.68 -6.52 17.52
C MET A 1 -12.66 -7.12 18.47
N GLU A 2 -11.94 -8.15 18.05
CA GLU A 2 -11.04 -8.93 18.93
C GLU A 2 -9.73 -8.16 19.19
N SER A 3 -9.76 -7.19 20.10
CA SER A 3 -8.60 -6.36 20.49
C SER A 3 -7.40 -7.19 20.93
N LYS A 4 -7.65 -8.30 21.63
CA LYS A 4 -6.62 -9.22 22.15
C LYS A 4 -5.68 -9.75 21.07
N GLY A 5 -6.22 -10.13 19.91
CA GLY A 5 -5.40 -10.66 18.80
C GLY A 5 -4.45 -9.59 18.25
N PHE A 6 -4.96 -8.37 18.08
CA PHE A 6 -4.16 -7.24 17.62
C PHE A 6 -3.09 -6.82 18.63
N VAL A 7 -3.43 -6.73 19.91
CA VAL A 7 -2.48 -6.42 20.99
C VAL A 7 -1.36 -7.46 21.03
N LYS A 8 -1.69 -8.75 20.92
CA LYS A 8 -0.69 -9.82 20.87
C LYS A 8 0.27 -9.65 19.69
N LEU A 9 -0.27 -9.43 18.49
CA LEU A 9 0.54 -9.21 17.28
C LEU A 9 1.52 -8.03 17.45
N VAL A 10 1.03 -6.89 17.97
CA VAL A 10 1.87 -5.71 18.19
C VAL A 10 2.94 -5.99 19.26
N SER A 11 2.60 -6.69 20.34
CA SER A 11 3.56 -7.05 21.39
C SER A 11 4.68 -7.96 20.89
N GLU A 12 4.36 -8.96 20.06
CA GLU A 12 5.33 -9.84 19.43
C GLU A 12 6.23 -9.06 18.46
N LEU A 13 5.65 -8.15 17.66
CA LEU A 13 6.42 -7.31 16.75
C LEU A 13 7.38 -6.38 17.50
N CYS A 14 6.94 -5.75 18.59
CA CYS A 14 7.79 -4.91 19.43
C CYS A 14 8.96 -5.72 20.01
N THR A 15 8.66 -6.93 20.51
CA THR A 15 9.65 -7.84 21.10
C THR A 15 10.67 -8.34 20.07
N LEU A 16 10.19 -8.82 18.92
CA LEU A 16 11.05 -9.42 17.88
C LEU A 16 11.92 -8.39 17.16
N CYS A 17 11.41 -7.16 16.99
CA CYS A 17 12.13 -6.10 16.30
C CYS A 17 12.89 -5.16 17.24
N GLY A 18 12.75 -5.30 18.56
CA GLY A 18 13.40 -4.43 19.54
C GLY A 18 12.95 -2.97 19.41
N VAL A 19 11.66 -2.74 19.15
CA VAL A 19 11.08 -1.40 18.96
C VAL A 19 10.10 -1.07 20.07
N ASP A 20 10.07 0.20 20.47
CA ASP A 20 9.06 0.70 21.41
C ASP A 20 7.70 0.81 20.72
N GLY A 21 6.62 0.43 21.40
CA GLY A 21 5.27 0.55 20.87
C GLY A 21 4.20 0.50 21.95
N CYS A 22 3.03 1.03 21.60
CA CYS A 22 1.83 0.96 22.45
C CYS A 22 0.58 0.83 21.58
N VAL A 23 -0.47 0.28 22.16
CA VAL A 23 -1.80 0.13 21.56
C VAL A 23 -2.82 0.80 22.46
N ILE A 24 -3.66 1.64 21.86
CA ILE A 24 -4.81 2.27 22.53
C ILE A 24 -6.05 1.88 21.73
N VAL A 25 -6.93 1.07 22.33
CA VAL A 25 -8.19 0.63 21.73
C VAL A 25 -9.34 1.40 22.36
N CYS A 26 -9.93 2.30 21.60
CA CYS A 26 -11.12 3.04 21.99
C CYS A 26 -12.37 2.30 21.50
N GLY A 27 -13.34 2.11 22.39
CA GLY A 27 -14.65 1.59 22.03
C GLY A 27 -15.43 2.56 21.13
N PRO A 28 -16.54 2.10 20.51
CA PRO A 28 -17.39 2.95 19.69
C PRO A 28 -18.10 4.05 20.51
N TYR A 29 -18.15 3.92 21.83
CA TYR A 29 -18.72 4.88 22.76
C TYR A 29 -17.59 5.53 23.58
N GLY A 30 -17.59 6.86 23.66
CA GLY A 30 -16.54 7.65 24.32
C GLY A 30 -16.46 7.50 25.83
N ASP A 31 -17.48 6.91 26.46
CA ASP A 31 -17.58 6.78 27.92
C ASP A 31 -16.87 5.53 28.45
N LEU A 32 -16.45 4.62 27.56
CA LEU A 32 -15.74 3.41 27.95
C LEU A 32 -14.24 3.70 28.06
N LYS A 33 -13.66 3.33 29.20
CA LYS A 33 -12.21 3.38 29.42
C LYS A 33 -11.52 2.59 28.30
N PRO A 34 -10.53 3.18 27.59
CA PRO A 34 -9.83 2.48 26.51
C PRO A 34 -9.03 1.31 27.06
N GLU A 35 -8.94 0.24 26.27
CA GLU A 35 -8.00 -0.86 26.53
C GLU A 35 -6.62 -0.41 26.03
N ILE A 36 -5.63 -0.44 26.93
CA ILE A 36 -4.29 0.09 26.68
C ILE A 36 -3.28 -1.02 26.89
N TRP A 37 -2.30 -1.09 25.99
CA TRP A 37 -1.09 -1.88 26.14
C TRP A 37 0.14 -1.01 25.79
N PRO A 38 1.27 -1.12 26.49
CA PRO A 38 1.46 -1.87 27.73
C PRO A 38 0.66 -1.27 28.90
N THR A 39 0.33 -2.11 29.88
CA THR A 39 -0.37 -1.66 31.10
C THR A 39 0.55 -0.88 32.05
N ASP A 40 1.87 -1.10 31.92
CA ASP A 40 2.91 -0.38 32.64
C ASP A 40 2.92 1.11 32.24
N GLN A 41 2.73 1.98 33.23
CA GLN A 41 2.62 3.42 33.00
C GLN A 41 3.94 4.05 32.52
N PRO A 42 5.10 3.79 33.14
CA PRO A 42 6.39 4.31 32.66
C PRO A 42 6.68 3.99 31.19
N GLU A 43 6.51 2.74 30.77
CA GLU A 43 6.75 2.33 29.37
C GLU A 43 5.83 3.07 28.41
N MET A 44 4.53 3.09 28.70
CA MET A 44 3.54 3.80 27.88
C MET A 44 3.84 5.30 27.79
N GLN A 45 4.19 5.94 28.92
CA GLN A 45 4.56 7.34 28.96
C GLN A 45 5.82 7.63 28.13
N HIS A 46 6.84 6.76 28.19
CA HIS A 46 8.04 6.88 27.37
C HIS A 46 7.71 6.88 25.86
N VAL A 47 6.85 5.94 25.41
CA VAL A 47 6.41 5.88 24.01
C VAL A 47 5.65 7.15 23.61
N LEU A 48 4.72 7.61 24.46
CA LEU A 48 3.94 8.81 24.19
C LEU A 48 4.80 10.08 24.17
N MET A 49 5.75 10.22 25.09
CA MET A 49 6.69 11.35 25.12
C MET A 49 7.56 11.37 23.86
N LYS A 50 8.09 10.21 23.46
CA LYS A 50 8.87 10.08 22.22
C LYS A 50 8.04 10.46 21.00
N PHE A 51 6.80 9.96 20.91
CA PHE A 51 5.87 10.37 19.85
C PHE A 51 5.58 11.88 19.89
N ASN A 52 5.37 12.44 21.08
CA ASN A 52 5.08 13.85 21.29
C ASN A 52 6.27 14.79 21.12
N SER A 53 7.49 14.26 21.11
CA SER A 53 8.70 15.04 20.80
C SER A 53 8.92 15.22 19.29
N MET A 54 8.31 14.37 18.45
CA MET A 54 8.45 14.47 16.99
C MET A 54 7.69 15.68 16.45
N SER A 55 8.21 16.33 15.40
CA SER A 55 7.50 17.41 14.70
C SER A 55 6.21 16.90 14.03
N LEU A 56 5.25 17.80 13.77
CA LEU A 56 4.01 17.44 13.09
C LEU A 56 4.28 16.85 11.69
N GLU A 57 5.28 17.37 10.98
CA GLU A 57 5.69 16.87 9.66
C GLU A 57 6.21 15.43 9.73
N GLU A 58 7.09 15.12 10.69
CA GLU A 58 7.60 13.76 10.89
C GLU A 58 6.47 12.79 11.26
N ARG A 59 5.56 13.22 12.14
CA ARG A 59 4.40 12.41 12.52
C ARG A 59 3.48 12.18 11.34
N ASN A 60 3.16 13.20 10.54
CA ASN A 60 2.29 13.07 9.38
C ASN A 60 2.88 12.17 8.30
N LYS A 61 4.21 12.22 8.12
CA LYS A 61 4.91 11.38 7.15
C LYS A 61 4.93 9.89 7.55
N LYS A 62 5.01 9.60 8.85
CA LYS A 62 5.16 8.23 9.38
C LYS A 62 3.84 7.62 9.86
N THR A 63 2.83 8.43 10.17
CA THR A 63 1.49 7.97 10.54
C THR A 63 0.77 7.46 9.30
N THR A 64 0.11 6.30 9.43
CA THR A 64 -0.76 5.75 8.41
C THR A 64 -2.06 5.32 9.06
N ASN A 65 -3.18 5.59 8.39
CA ASN A 65 -4.49 5.06 8.78
C ASN A 65 -4.97 4.00 7.77
N HIS A 66 -5.89 3.14 8.21
CA HIS A 66 -6.42 2.03 7.41
C HIS A 66 -6.92 2.48 6.03
N ARG A 67 -7.68 3.58 5.97
CA ARG A 67 -8.22 4.12 4.70
C ARG A 67 -7.10 4.53 3.74
N SER A 68 -6.12 5.27 4.23
CA SER A 68 -4.97 5.73 3.44
C SER A 68 -4.10 4.57 2.96
N PHE A 69 -3.93 3.53 3.81
CA PHE A 69 -3.20 2.32 3.44
C PHE A 69 -3.91 1.57 2.33
N LEU A 70 -5.22 1.30 2.49
CA LEU A 70 -6.01 0.59 1.49
C LEU A 70 -6.03 1.33 0.16
N ASN A 71 -6.24 2.66 0.18
CA ASN A 71 -6.19 3.47 -1.04
C ASN A 71 -4.83 3.37 -1.74
N LYS A 72 -3.72 3.47 -1.00
CA LYS A 72 -2.37 3.28 -1.58
C LYS A 72 -2.21 1.90 -2.22
N GLN A 73 -2.75 0.85 -1.60
CA GLN A 73 -2.67 -0.51 -2.11
C GLN A 73 -3.51 -0.69 -3.37
N ILE A 74 -4.73 -0.13 -3.41
CA ILE A 74 -5.58 -0.11 -4.60
C ILE A 74 -4.85 0.58 -5.75
N THR A 75 -4.34 1.80 -5.54
CA THR A 75 -3.58 2.54 -6.57
C THR A 75 -2.38 1.73 -7.08
N LYS A 76 -1.66 1.05 -6.19
CA LYS A 76 -0.51 0.21 -6.57
C LYS A 76 -0.93 -1.00 -7.41
N LEU A 77 -2.09 -1.61 -7.11
CA LEU A 77 -2.64 -2.70 -7.90
C LEU A 77 -3.11 -2.20 -9.28
N ASP A 78 -3.77 -1.06 -9.34
CA ASP A 78 -4.21 -0.44 -10.60
C ASP A 78 -3.03 -0.07 -11.50
N GLU A 79 -1.95 0.47 -10.94
CA GLU A 79 -0.70 0.70 -11.67
C GLU A 79 -0.08 -0.58 -12.21
N LYS A 80 -0.09 -1.66 -11.42
CA LYS A 80 0.39 -2.96 -11.87
C LYS A 80 -0.47 -3.52 -13.00
N SER A 81 -1.79 -3.41 -12.91
CA SER A 81 -2.72 -3.85 -13.97
C SER A 81 -2.44 -3.10 -15.26
N ARG A 82 -2.41 -1.76 -15.22
CA ARG A 82 -2.13 -0.92 -16.40
C ARG A 82 -0.77 -1.23 -17.03
N LYS A 83 0.26 -1.43 -16.21
CA LYS A 83 1.60 -1.83 -16.71
C LYS A 83 1.56 -3.18 -17.40
N GLN A 84 0.80 -4.14 -16.87
CA GLN A 84 0.68 -5.46 -17.47
C GLN A 84 -0.13 -5.42 -18.77
N GLU A 85 -1.23 -4.67 -18.80
CA GLU A 85 -2.03 -4.45 -20.01
C GLU A 85 -1.19 -3.81 -21.12
N PHE A 86 -0.40 -2.79 -20.79
CA PHE A 86 0.53 -2.16 -21.74
C PHE A 86 1.58 -3.14 -22.28
N LYS A 87 2.18 -3.96 -21.41
CA LYS A 87 3.14 -5.00 -21.83
C LYS A 87 2.49 -6.01 -22.77
N ASN A 88 1.33 -6.55 -22.39
CA ASN A 88 0.57 -7.49 -23.20
C ASN A 88 0.23 -6.88 -24.56
N ARG A 89 -0.16 -5.60 -24.58
CA ARG A 89 -0.48 -4.88 -25.81
C ARG A 89 0.74 -4.74 -26.72
N ASN A 90 1.89 -4.36 -26.16
CA ASN A 90 3.14 -4.26 -26.92
C ASN A 90 3.62 -5.60 -27.46
N GLU A 91 3.40 -6.71 -26.74
CA GLU A 91 3.71 -8.05 -27.24
C GLU A 91 2.87 -8.41 -28.47
N VAL A 92 1.57 -8.09 -28.44
CA VAL A 92 0.67 -8.28 -29.60
C VAL A 92 1.13 -7.44 -30.79
N LEU A 93 1.40 -6.15 -30.59
CA LEU A 93 1.87 -5.27 -31.66
C LEU A 93 3.23 -5.71 -32.21
N GLY A 94 4.15 -6.11 -31.33
CA GLY A 94 5.45 -6.65 -31.73
C GLY A 94 5.31 -7.91 -32.59
N ARG A 95 4.32 -8.77 -32.32
CA ARG A 95 4.03 -9.93 -33.18
C ARG A 95 3.53 -9.49 -34.56
N ILE A 96 2.58 -8.56 -34.62
CA ILE A 96 2.04 -8.03 -35.88
C ILE A 96 3.16 -7.44 -36.74
N VAL A 97 4.02 -6.60 -36.17
CA VAL A 97 5.15 -6.00 -36.89
C VAL A 97 6.12 -7.06 -37.40
N ARG A 98 6.46 -8.08 -36.58
CA ARG A 98 7.34 -9.17 -37.02
C ARG A 98 6.74 -9.99 -38.16
N GLU A 99 5.43 -10.26 -38.12
CA GLU A 99 4.74 -10.97 -39.20
C GLU A 99 4.77 -10.17 -40.51
N ALA A 100 4.49 -8.86 -40.44
CA ALA A 100 4.56 -7.95 -41.58
C ALA A 100 5.97 -7.89 -42.20
N LEU A 101 7.02 -7.80 -41.38
CA LEU A 101 8.42 -7.82 -41.84
C LEU A 101 8.79 -9.14 -42.55
N ASN A 102 8.15 -10.24 -42.17
CA ASN A 102 8.32 -11.54 -42.83
C ASN A 102 7.42 -11.70 -44.08
N GLY A 103 6.81 -10.62 -44.56
CA GLY A 103 5.92 -10.63 -45.73
C GLY A 103 4.54 -11.24 -45.48
N LYS A 104 4.14 -11.45 -44.22
CA LYS A 104 2.81 -11.97 -43.85
C LYS A 104 1.87 -10.83 -43.48
N CYS A 105 0.66 -10.81 -44.05
CA CYS A 105 -0.38 -9.87 -43.64
C CYS A 105 -1.21 -10.45 -42.50
N SER A 106 -0.97 -9.99 -41.28
CA SER A 106 -1.83 -10.27 -40.13
C SER A 106 -3.02 -9.32 -40.12
N PRO A 107 -4.21 -9.73 -39.63
CA PRO A 107 -5.33 -8.82 -39.47
C PRO A 107 -4.97 -7.70 -38.50
N VAL A 108 -4.89 -6.47 -39.00
CA VAL A 108 -4.64 -5.27 -38.21
C VAL A 108 -5.95 -4.50 -38.06
N ASN A 109 -6.36 -4.22 -36.84
CA ASN A 109 -7.55 -3.41 -36.57
C ASN A 109 -7.17 -1.93 -36.35
N ARG A 110 -8.19 -1.07 -36.27
CA ARG A 110 -8.00 0.38 -36.08
C ARG A 110 -7.31 0.74 -34.76
N SER A 111 -7.57 0.00 -33.68
CA SER A 111 -6.89 0.23 -32.40
C SER A 111 -5.42 -0.16 -32.43
N ASP A 112 -5.04 -1.19 -33.19
CA ASP A 112 -3.64 -1.60 -33.38
C ASP A 112 -2.82 -0.49 -34.05
N LEU A 113 -3.41 0.17 -35.07
CA LEU A 113 -2.79 1.32 -35.76
C LEU A 113 -2.60 2.53 -34.84
N ALA A 114 -3.59 2.82 -33.99
CA ALA A 114 -3.50 3.92 -33.02
C ALA A 114 -2.39 3.67 -31.98
N ASP A 115 -2.28 2.43 -31.48
CA ASP A 115 -1.27 2.08 -30.48
C ASP A 115 0.14 2.01 -31.08
N LEU A 116 0.29 1.51 -32.32
CA LEU A 116 1.57 1.56 -33.05
C LEU A 116 2.06 2.99 -33.24
N ARG A 117 1.16 3.93 -33.57
CA ARG A 117 1.51 5.35 -33.68
C ARG A 117 2.05 5.92 -32.37
N MET A 118 1.55 5.48 -31.21
CA MET A 118 2.05 5.91 -29.90
C MET A 118 3.42 5.34 -29.55
N LEU A 119 3.90 4.29 -30.22
CA LEU A 119 5.23 3.72 -29.99
C LEU A 119 6.35 4.42 -30.78
N ILE A 120 5.99 5.22 -31.78
CA ILE A 120 6.93 5.95 -32.68
C ILE A 120 6.95 7.46 -32.43
N ALA A 121 6.12 7.95 -31.50
CA ALA A 121 6.06 9.33 -31.04
C ALA A 121 6.83 9.49 -29.72
#